data_AF-E0UFG7-F1
#
_entry.id   AF-E0UFG7-F1
#
_cell.length_a   1.000
_cell.length_b   1.000
_cell.length_c   1.000
_cell.angle_alpha   90.00
_cell.angle_beta   90.00
_cell.angle_gamma   90.00
#
_symmetry.space_group_name_H-M   'P 1'
#
loop_
_entity.id
_entity.type
_entity.pdbx_description
1 polymer ?
#
loop_
_entity_poly.entity_id
_entity_poly.type
_entity_poly.pdbx_seq_one_letter_code
_entity_poly.pdbx_strand_id
1 'polypeptide(L)'
;MSNSYNEGQQELSNQLAEIKLQLTRLTELSSRLAWVEETLLLVEDIYRYEKLQKALLEGDWFEADLETIKIILDLTGKDKDNLKPEDIQYFPVASLKVIDKLWLKYSQGKFGFTVQLKIYQQLGGNLDTTIAKDQKLIEKWGEQLGWRDNHQWRKCDELDYSFNAPTGCHPSQWWNSPYGSKMTNYFLARLIKANL
;
A
#
# COMPACT_ATOMS: atom_id res chain seq x y z
N MET A 1 -5.03 8.45 -68.38
CA MET A 1 -5.55 9.18 -67.20
C MET A 1 -6.52 8.34 -66.37
N SER A 2 -7.29 7.42 -66.96
CA SER A 2 -8.26 6.56 -66.26
C SER A 2 -7.65 5.50 -65.31
N ASN A 3 -6.46 4.96 -65.62
CA ASN A 3 -5.88 3.87 -64.83
C ASN A 3 -5.39 4.30 -63.43
N SER A 4 -4.72 5.45 -63.36
CA SER A 4 -4.21 6.03 -62.10
C SER A 4 -5.34 6.47 -61.15
N TYR A 5 -6.49 6.90 -61.69
CA TYR A 5 -7.66 7.25 -60.89
C TYR A 5 -8.31 6.01 -60.25
N ASN A 6 -8.42 4.91 -61.00
CA ASN A 6 -8.95 3.64 -60.47
C ASN A 6 -8.01 3.00 -59.45
N GLU A 7 -6.69 3.08 -59.66
CA GLU A 7 -5.69 2.61 -58.68
C GLU A 7 -5.78 3.39 -57.37
N GLY A 8 -5.96 4.72 -57.42
CA GLY A 8 -6.15 5.55 -56.23
C GLY A 8 -7.45 5.24 -55.46
N GLN A 9 -8.56 4.96 -56.16
CA GLN A 9 -9.81 4.55 -55.52
C GLN A 9 -9.72 3.15 -54.90
N GLN A 10 -9.01 2.23 -55.53
CA GLN A 10 -8.79 0.89 -54.98
C GLN A 10 -7.93 0.94 -53.72
N GLU A 11 -6.86 1.76 -53.73
CA GLU A 11 -6.00 1.96 -52.56
C GLU A 11 -6.77 2.59 -51.39
N LEU A 12 -7.57 3.62 -51.64
CA LEU A 12 -8.45 4.21 -50.63
C LEU A 12 -9.45 3.20 -50.06
N SER A 13 -10.04 2.36 -50.90
CA SER A 13 -10.96 1.30 -50.48
C SER A 13 -10.27 0.27 -49.59
N ASN A 14 -9.05 -0.14 -49.94
CA ASN A 14 -8.23 -1.07 -49.15
C ASN A 14 -7.89 -0.46 -47.79
N GLN A 15 -7.44 0.79 -47.75
CA GLN A 15 -7.14 1.50 -46.50
C GLN A 15 -8.39 1.65 -45.61
N LEU A 16 -9.54 1.95 -46.21
CA LEU A 16 -10.80 2.07 -45.47
C LEU A 16 -11.27 0.72 -44.89
N ALA A 17 -11.02 -0.39 -45.60
CA ALA A 17 -11.28 -1.74 -45.09
C ALA A 17 -10.35 -2.09 -43.91
N GLU A 18 -9.08 -1.72 -43.99
CA GLU A 18 -8.11 -1.92 -42.92
C GLU A 18 -8.47 -1.12 -41.66
N ILE A 19 -8.85 0.16 -41.82
CA ILE A 19 -9.31 0.99 -40.69
C ILE A 19 -10.56 0.40 -40.04
N LYS A 20 -11.53 -0.10 -40.82
CA LYS A 20 -12.71 -0.78 -40.28
C LYS A 20 -12.32 -2.02 -39.47
N LEU A 21 -11.35 -2.80 -39.94
CA LEU A 21 -10.86 -3.97 -39.22
C LEU A 21 -10.20 -3.58 -37.89
N GLN A 22 -9.37 -2.53 -37.90
CA GLN A 22 -8.74 -2.01 -36.69
C GLN A 22 -9.77 -1.48 -35.69
N LEU A 23 -10.81 -0.77 -36.16
CA LEU A 23 -11.88 -0.29 -35.31
C LEU A 23 -12.64 -1.45 -34.64
N THR A 24 -12.97 -2.50 -35.40
CA THR A 24 -13.60 -3.71 -34.84
C THR A 24 -12.71 -4.35 -33.77
N ARG A 25 -11.40 -4.47 -34.01
CA ARG A 25 -10.46 -5.01 -33.02
C ARG A 25 -10.39 -4.14 -31.76
N LEU A 26 -10.40 -2.81 -31.90
CA LEU A 26 -10.43 -1.89 -30.76
C LEU A 26 -11.71 -2.04 -29.94
N THR A 27 -12.87 -2.17 -30.61
CA THR A 27 -14.13 -2.41 -29.90
C THR A 27 -14.12 -3.74 -29.14
N GLU A 28 -13.53 -4.79 -29.71
CA GLU A 28 -13.41 -6.09 -29.03
C GLU A 28 -12.46 -6.04 -27.83
N LEU A 29 -11.33 -5.32 -27.95
CA LEU A 29 -10.41 -5.08 -26.83
C LEU A 29 -11.09 -4.31 -25.70
N SER A 30 -11.86 -3.28 -26.03
CA SER A 30 -12.62 -2.51 -25.04
C SER A 30 -13.60 -3.39 -24.27
N SER A 31 -14.31 -4.29 -24.96
CA SER A 31 -15.23 -5.23 -24.30
C SER A 31 -14.50 -6.25 -23.41
N ARG A 32 -13.35 -6.76 -23.86
CA ARG A 32 -12.51 -7.65 -23.05
C ARG A 32 -11.97 -6.97 -21.81
N LEU A 33 -11.58 -5.69 -21.91
CA LEU A 33 -11.11 -4.90 -20.77
C LEU A 33 -12.22 -4.74 -19.73
N ALA A 34 -13.42 -4.35 -20.16
CA ALA A 34 -14.58 -4.22 -19.27
C ALA A 34 -14.89 -5.53 -18.52
N TRP A 35 -14.83 -6.67 -19.22
CA TRP A 35 -15.02 -7.98 -18.58
C TRP A 35 -13.92 -8.32 -17.56
N VAL A 36 -12.67 -8.00 -17.87
CA VAL A 36 -11.55 -8.18 -16.94
C VAL A 36 -11.74 -7.30 -15.71
N GLU A 37 -12.11 -6.03 -15.88
CA GLU A 37 -12.41 -5.12 -14.77
C GLU A 37 -13.55 -5.65 -13.89
N GLU A 38 -14.65 -6.11 -14.47
CA GLU A 38 -15.75 -6.75 -13.73
C GLU A 38 -15.31 -8.02 -12.98
N THR A 39 -14.48 -8.85 -13.62
CA THR A 39 -13.97 -10.08 -13.00
C THR A 39 -13.02 -9.77 -11.85
N LEU A 40 -12.19 -8.73 -11.98
CA LEU A 40 -11.29 -8.27 -10.93
C LEU A 40 -12.05 -7.69 -9.73
N LEU A 41 -13.21 -7.06 -9.94
CA LEU A 41 -14.09 -6.62 -8.85
C LEU A 41 -14.62 -7.78 -8.01
N LEU A 42 -14.78 -8.97 -8.59
CA LEU A 42 -15.17 -10.18 -7.86
C LEU A 42 -14.02 -10.77 -7.04
N VAL A 43 -12.78 -10.32 -7.26
CA VAL A 43 -11.63 -10.71 -6.46
C VAL A 43 -11.53 -9.75 -5.28
N GLU A 44 -12.09 -10.17 -4.15
CA GLU A 44 -12.21 -9.37 -2.92
C GLU A 44 -10.89 -8.68 -2.50
N ASP A 45 -9.76 -9.37 -2.67
CA ASP A 45 -8.45 -8.80 -2.39
C ASP A 45 -8.07 -7.67 -3.35
N ILE A 46 -8.37 -7.77 -4.64
CA ILE A 46 -7.98 -6.74 -5.61
C ILE A 46 -8.72 -5.44 -5.32
N TYR A 47 -10.03 -5.52 -5.11
CA TYR A 47 -10.84 -4.37 -4.73
C TYR A 47 -10.40 -3.78 -3.37
N ARG A 48 -10.09 -4.64 -2.39
CA ARG A 48 -9.66 -4.21 -1.05
C ARG A 48 -8.39 -3.35 -1.08
N TYR A 49 -7.39 -3.72 -1.88
CA TYR A 49 -6.12 -2.98 -1.93
C TYR A 49 -6.06 -1.91 -3.03
N GLU A 50 -7.09 -1.80 -3.88
CA GLU A 50 -7.10 -0.88 -5.04
C GLU A 50 -6.84 0.58 -4.64
N LYS A 51 -7.55 1.07 -3.61
CA LYS A 51 -7.41 2.45 -3.13
C LYS A 51 -6.02 2.74 -2.58
N LEU A 52 -5.49 1.82 -1.78
CA LEU A 52 -4.12 1.90 -1.27
C LEU A 52 -3.12 1.92 -2.44
N GLN A 53 -3.26 1.01 -3.40
CA GLN A 53 -2.40 0.95 -4.57
C GLN A 53 -2.43 2.24 -5.38
N LYS A 54 -3.62 2.81 -5.59
CA LYS A 54 -3.80 4.07 -6.33
C LYS A 54 -3.11 5.24 -5.61
N ALA A 55 -3.37 5.43 -4.33
CA ALA A 55 -2.74 6.49 -3.54
C ALA A 55 -1.21 6.38 -3.54
N LEU A 56 -0.68 5.15 -3.37
CA LEU A 56 0.75 4.89 -3.43
C LEU A 56 1.35 5.17 -4.81
N LEU A 57 0.65 4.80 -5.89
CA LEU A 57 1.09 5.08 -7.26
C LEU A 57 1.16 6.58 -7.55
N GLU A 58 0.21 7.35 -7.02
CA GLU A 58 0.13 8.81 -7.15
C GLU A 58 1.15 9.52 -6.23
N GLY A 59 1.80 8.79 -5.32
CA GLY A 59 2.71 9.34 -4.32
C GLY A 59 2.00 10.11 -3.21
N ASP A 60 0.69 9.91 -3.05
CA ASP A 60 -0.10 10.46 -1.94
C ASP A 60 0.09 9.58 -0.70
N TRP A 61 1.18 9.82 0.02
CA TRP A 61 1.55 9.02 1.20
C TRP A 61 0.57 9.21 2.36
N PHE A 62 -0.13 10.35 2.43
CA PHE A 62 -1.11 10.61 3.47
C PHE A 62 -2.36 9.76 3.27
N GLU A 63 -2.93 9.78 2.06
CA GLU A 63 -4.10 8.94 1.77
C GLU A 63 -3.73 7.45 1.81
N ALA A 64 -2.53 7.07 1.36
CA ALA A 64 -2.06 5.70 1.47
C ALA A 64 -1.96 5.20 2.93
N ASP A 65 -1.56 6.05 3.87
CA ASP A 65 -1.52 5.71 5.30
C ASP A 65 -2.93 5.53 5.86
N LEU A 66 -3.88 6.39 5.47
CA LEU A 66 -5.29 6.25 5.83
C LEU A 66 -5.92 4.97 5.27
N GLU A 67 -5.70 4.67 3.99
CA GLU A 67 -6.19 3.44 3.35
C GLU A 67 -5.56 2.19 3.97
N THR A 68 -4.31 2.25 4.41
CA THR A 68 -3.67 1.15 5.16
C THR A 68 -4.45 0.84 6.45
N ILE A 69 -4.86 1.86 7.21
CA ILE A 69 -5.68 1.67 8.41
C ILE A 69 -7.04 1.09 8.05
N LYS A 70 -7.73 1.66 7.04
CA LYS A 70 -9.06 1.20 6.61
C LYS A 70 -9.03 -0.28 6.26
N ILE A 71 -8.00 -0.75 5.55
CA ILE A 71 -7.82 -2.17 5.20
C ILE A 71 -7.59 -3.03 6.43
N ILE A 72 -6.78 -2.58 7.40
CA ILE A 72 -6.56 -3.34 8.64
C ILE A 72 -7.87 -3.46 9.42
N LEU A 73 -8.63 -2.38 9.54
CA LEU A 73 -9.93 -2.37 10.23
C LEU A 73 -10.94 -3.29 9.53
N ASP A 74 -11.07 -3.19 8.20
CA ASP A 74 -11.94 -4.05 7.36
C ASP A 74 -11.66 -5.54 7.59
N LEU A 75 -10.38 -5.95 7.47
CA LEU A 75 -9.98 -7.34 7.64
C LEU A 75 -10.14 -7.88 9.07
N THR A 76 -10.17 -7.00 10.06
CA THR A 76 -10.49 -7.39 11.44
C THR A 76 -11.98 -7.36 11.74
N GLY A 77 -12.80 -6.72 10.90
CA GLY A 77 -14.21 -6.47 11.16
C GLY A 77 -14.45 -5.59 12.39
N LYS A 78 -13.50 -4.70 12.71
CA LYS A 78 -13.54 -3.87 13.93
C LYS A 78 -13.24 -2.42 13.62
N ASP A 79 -13.86 -1.53 14.39
CA ASP A 79 -13.52 -0.12 14.40
C ASP A 79 -12.24 0.15 15.20
N LYS A 80 -11.62 1.31 14.95
CA LYS A 80 -10.35 1.72 15.58
C LYS A 80 -10.38 1.64 17.11
N ASP A 81 -11.51 2.00 17.72
CA ASP A 81 -11.67 1.99 19.19
C ASP A 81 -11.95 0.59 19.77
N ASN A 82 -12.38 -0.35 18.92
CA ASN A 82 -12.76 -1.71 19.30
C ASN A 82 -11.67 -2.75 18.98
N LEU A 83 -10.71 -2.39 18.12
CA LEU A 83 -9.59 -3.25 17.73
C LEU A 83 -8.56 -3.32 18.86
N LYS A 84 -8.59 -4.41 19.63
CA LYS A 84 -7.72 -4.62 20.78
C LYS A 84 -6.36 -5.18 20.33
N PRO A 85 -5.27 -4.95 21.08
CA PRO A 85 -3.96 -5.51 20.76
C PRO A 85 -3.96 -7.03 20.58
N GLU A 86 -4.79 -7.75 21.34
CA GLU A 86 -4.95 -9.20 21.24
C GLU A 86 -5.59 -9.66 19.93
N ASP A 87 -6.30 -8.80 19.21
CA ASP A 87 -6.90 -9.17 17.92
C ASP A 87 -5.85 -9.21 16.81
N ILE A 88 -4.84 -8.35 16.91
CA ILE A 88 -3.76 -8.23 15.93
C ILE A 88 -2.93 -9.49 15.79
N GLN A 89 -2.85 -10.32 16.83
CA GLN A 89 -2.16 -11.60 16.71
C GLN A 89 -2.80 -12.52 15.66
N TYR A 90 -4.09 -12.32 15.36
CA TYR A 90 -4.85 -13.09 14.37
C TYR A 90 -4.93 -12.39 13.00
N PHE A 91 -4.41 -11.16 12.87
CA PHE A 91 -4.42 -10.43 11.59
C PHE A 91 -3.75 -11.26 10.48
N PRO A 92 -4.36 -11.45 9.30
CA PRO A 92 -3.85 -12.36 8.28
C PRO A 92 -2.45 -11.98 7.77
N VAL A 93 -1.51 -12.94 7.81
CA VAL A 93 -0.12 -12.72 7.32
C VAL A 93 -0.12 -12.40 5.82
N ALA A 94 -0.98 -13.04 5.03
CA ALA A 94 -1.07 -12.81 3.60
C ALA A 94 -1.41 -11.34 3.29
N SER A 95 -2.45 -10.80 3.93
CA SER A 95 -2.86 -9.40 3.80
C SER A 95 -1.76 -8.44 4.24
N LEU A 96 -1.11 -8.72 5.37
CA LEU A 96 0.01 -7.90 5.86
C LEU A 96 1.16 -7.82 4.86
N LYS A 97 1.49 -8.95 4.21
CA LYS A 97 2.51 -9.01 3.15
C LYS A 97 2.08 -8.28 1.88
N VAL A 98 0.78 -8.25 1.55
CA VAL A 98 0.29 -7.48 0.38
C VAL A 98 0.43 -5.98 0.65
N ILE A 99 -0.04 -5.50 1.81
CA ILE A 99 0.09 -4.09 2.22
C ILE A 99 1.56 -3.68 2.17
N ASP A 100 2.45 -4.44 2.79
CA ASP A 100 3.88 -4.11 2.85
C ASP A 100 4.54 -4.11 1.45
N LYS A 101 4.23 -5.09 0.59
CA LYS A 101 4.73 -5.13 -0.79
C LYS A 101 4.31 -3.92 -1.60
N LEU A 102 3.08 -3.43 -1.42
CA LEU A 102 2.60 -2.24 -2.11
C LEU A 102 3.41 -1.01 -1.67
N TRP A 103 3.57 -0.81 -0.36
CA TRP A 103 4.40 0.26 0.19
C TRP A 103 5.83 0.20 -0.33
N LEU A 104 6.49 -0.96 -0.26
CA LEU A 104 7.85 -1.16 -0.76
C LEU A 104 7.96 -0.85 -2.26
N LYS A 105 7.03 -1.36 -3.07
CA LYS A 105 7.07 -1.20 -4.53
C LYS A 105 7.00 0.26 -4.94
N TYR A 106 6.03 1.01 -4.44
CA TYR A 106 5.78 2.37 -4.89
C TYR A 106 6.69 3.40 -4.21
N SER A 107 7.23 3.08 -3.03
CA SER A 107 8.21 3.93 -2.34
C SER A 107 9.67 3.63 -2.69
N GLN A 108 9.95 2.76 -3.66
CA GLN A 108 11.31 2.30 -4.00
C GLN A 108 12.06 1.71 -2.80
N GLY A 109 11.34 0.98 -1.95
CA GLY A 109 11.87 0.34 -0.75
C GLY A 109 12.12 1.29 0.43
N LYS A 110 11.66 2.55 0.34
CA LYS A 110 11.87 3.57 1.36
C LYS A 110 10.87 3.44 2.53
N PHE A 111 9.64 3.04 2.27
CA PHE A 111 8.53 2.96 3.22
C PHE A 111 7.96 1.54 3.27
N GLY A 112 7.27 1.21 4.37
CA GLY A 112 6.69 -0.10 4.61
C GLY A 112 7.00 -0.65 6.00
N PHE A 113 6.20 -1.62 6.43
CA PHE A 113 6.36 -2.28 7.73
C PHE A 113 7.63 -3.11 7.82
N THR A 114 8.09 -3.73 6.73
CA THR A 114 9.39 -4.42 6.70
C THR A 114 10.55 -3.44 6.90
N VAL A 115 10.47 -2.23 6.35
CA VAL A 115 11.49 -1.19 6.57
C VAL A 115 11.51 -0.77 8.04
N GLN A 116 10.33 -0.50 8.61
CA GLN A 116 10.17 -0.15 10.02
C GLN A 116 10.68 -1.26 10.95
N LEU A 117 10.34 -2.51 10.67
CA LEU A 117 10.77 -3.68 11.44
C LEU A 117 12.29 -3.86 11.36
N LYS A 118 12.88 -3.69 10.18
CA LYS A 118 14.33 -3.79 10.01
C LYS A 118 15.07 -2.76 10.86
N ILE A 119 14.59 -1.52 10.90
CA ILE A 119 15.16 -0.46 11.75
C ILE A 119 15.00 -0.83 13.24
N TYR A 120 13.83 -1.33 13.64
CA TYR A 120 13.60 -1.81 15.01
C TYR A 120 14.60 -2.91 15.41
N GLN A 121 14.83 -3.89 14.53
CA GLN A 121 15.76 -5.00 14.76
C GLN A 121 17.22 -4.54 14.79
N GLN A 122 17.61 -3.58 13.93
CA GLN A 122 18.94 -2.99 13.93
C GLN A 122 19.27 -2.28 15.25
N LEU A 123 18.26 -1.77 15.95
CA LEU A 123 18.40 -1.17 17.28
C LEU A 123 18.41 -2.20 18.42
N GLY A 124 18.39 -3.51 18.09
CA GLY A 124 18.36 -4.61 19.05
C GLY A 124 16.96 -5.15 19.35
N GLY A 125 15.93 -4.65 18.67
CA GLY A 125 14.56 -5.10 18.86
C GLY A 125 14.30 -6.54 18.41
N ASN A 126 13.59 -7.28 19.25
CA ASN A 126 13.24 -8.68 19.03
C ASN A 126 11.95 -9.03 19.81
N LEU A 127 11.57 -10.30 19.83
CA LEU A 127 10.35 -10.71 20.52
C LEU A 127 10.41 -10.44 22.03
N ASP A 128 11.55 -10.67 22.67
CA ASP A 128 11.72 -10.43 24.12
C ASP A 128 11.58 -8.95 24.45
N THR A 129 12.11 -8.05 23.61
CA THR A 129 11.95 -6.60 23.82
C THR A 129 10.50 -6.14 23.62
N THR A 130 9.73 -6.80 22.74
CA THR A 130 8.27 -6.54 22.62
C THR A 130 7.50 -6.99 23.87
N ILE A 131 7.88 -8.12 24.48
CA ILE A 131 7.26 -8.65 25.70
C ILE A 131 7.62 -7.76 26.90
N ALA A 132 8.89 -7.34 26.99
CA ALA A 132 9.40 -6.44 28.02
C ALA A 132 8.87 -5.00 27.87
N LYS A 133 8.29 -4.66 26.71
CA LYS A 133 7.81 -3.31 26.37
C LYS A 133 8.91 -2.25 26.56
N ASP A 134 10.08 -2.49 25.97
CA ASP A 134 11.25 -1.63 26.12
C ASP A 134 10.97 -0.22 25.55
N GLN A 135 10.59 0.71 26.43
CA GLN A 135 10.23 2.06 26.06
C GLN A 135 11.40 2.85 25.46
N LYS A 136 12.63 2.65 25.94
CA LYS A 136 13.80 3.36 25.44
C LYS A 136 14.12 2.93 24.01
N LEU A 137 13.94 1.65 23.71
CA LEU A 137 14.07 1.13 22.36
C LEU A 137 13.02 1.74 21.43
N ILE A 138 11.75 1.81 21.86
CA ILE A 138 10.67 2.43 21.08
C ILE A 138 10.94 3.92 20.82
N GLU A 139 11.46 4.65 21.79
CA GLU A 139 11.84 6.07 21.62
C GLU A 139 12.94 6.25 20.57
N LYS A 140 14.02 5.47 20.64
CA LYS A 140 15.09 5.49 19.63
C LYS A 140 14.59 5.09 18.25
N TRP A 141 13.69 4.12 18.19
CA TRP A 141 13.05 3.70 16.95
C TRP A 141 12.20 4.83 16.35
N GLY A 142 11.40 5.51 17.17
CA GLY A 142 10.64 6.69 16.75
C GLY A 142 11.53 7.84 16.27
N GLU A 143 12.70 8.06 16.88
CA GLU A 143 13.68 9.05 16.41
C GLU A 143 14.22 8.69 15.02
N GLN A 144 14.57 7.42 14.77
CA GLN A 144 15.04 6.97 13.44
C GLN A 144 13.96 7.10 12.35
N LEU A 145 12.69 6.88 12.71
CA LEU A 145 11.56 6.98 11.79
C LEU A 145 11.03 8.41 11.62
N GLY A 146 11.56 9.39 12.36
CA GLY A 146 11.11 10.78 12.31
C GLY A 146 9.81 11.07 13.07
N TRP A 147 9.31 10.11 13.85
CA TRP A 147 8.09 10.25 14.66
C TRP A 147 8.34 10.95 15.99
N ARG A 148 9.61 11.03 16.40
CA ARG A 148 10.02 11.63 17.67
C ARG A 148 11.19 12.58 17.45
N ASP A 149 11.07 13.79 17.96
CA ASP A 149 12.11 14.81 17.90
C ASP A 149 12.13 15.60 19.21
N ASN A 150 13.32 16.04 19.65
CA ASN A 150 13.51 16.81 20.90
C ASN A 150 12.77 16.21 22.12
N HIS A 151 12.84 14.89 22.25
CA HIS A 151 12.17 14.11 23.29
C HIS A 151 10.63 14.08 23.26
N GLN A 152 10.00 14.59 22.19
CA GLN A 152 8.55 14.64 22.04
C GLN A 152 8.08 13.85 20.82
N TRP A 153 7.00 13.10 21.01
CA TRP A 153 6.30 12.44 19.91
C TRP A 153 5.55 13.47 19.09
N ARG A 154 5.75 13.46 17.77
CA ARG A 154 5.04 14.33 16.84
C ARG A 154 3.64 13.77 16.60
N LYS A 155 2.68 14.65 16.32
CA LYS A 155 1.37 14.19 15.85
C LYS A 155 1.51 13.66 14.43
N CYS A 156 0.73 12.64 14.08
CA CYS A 156 0.79 12.05 12.74
C CYS A 156 0.50 13.08 11.64
N ASP A 157 -0.38 14.04 11.88
CA ASP A 157 -0.73 15.10 10.92
C ASP A 157 0.39 16.14 10.74
N GLU A 158 1.39 16.13 11.62
CA GLU A 158 2.55 17.02 11.58
C GLU A 158 3.77 16.35 10.92
N LEU A 159 3.65 15.10 10.46
CA LEU A 159 4.72 14.38 9.76
C LEU A 159 4.86 14.88 8.31
N ASP A 160 6.05 14.68 7.74
CA ASP A 160 6.31 14.97 6.32
C ASP A 160 5.76 13.82 5.46
N TYR A 161 4.64 14.04 4.75
CA TYR A 161 4.07 13.09 3.79
C TYR A 161 4.57 13.34 2.36
N SER A 162 5.86 13.65 2.21
CA SER A 162 6.53 13.70 0.93
C SER A 162 7.57 12.58 0.83
N PHE A 163 8.16 12.41 -0.35
CA PHE A 163 9.25 11.45 -0.53
C PHE A 163 10.54 11.85 0.23
N ASN A 164 10.61 13.05 0.79
CA ASN A 164 11.75 13.52 1.60
C ASN A 164 11.71 13.01 3.05
N ALA A 165 10.59 12.42 3.49
CA ALA A 165 10.46 11.87 4.83
C ALA A 165 11.57 10.84 5.15
N PRO A 166 11.91 10.62 6.43
CA PRO A 166 12.88 9.60 6.80
C PRO A 166 12.51 8.20 6.31
N THR A 167 13.51 7.36 6.05
CA THR A 167 13.29 5.96 5.68
C THR A 167 12.48 5.23 6.76
N GLY A 168 11.42 4.54 6.35
CA GLY A 168 10.48 3.86 7.22
C GLY A 168 9.42 4.76 7.86
N CYS A 169 9.41 6.07 7.61
CA CYS A 169 8.45 7.00 8.23
C CYS A 169 6.99 6.57 8.02
N HIS A 170 6.63 6.05 6.84
CA HIS A 170 5.27 5.60 6.54
C HIS A 170 5.19 4.09 6.29
N PRO A 171 4.03 3.45 6.55
CA PRO A 171 2.81 4.01 7.16
C PRO A 171 3.01 4.38 8.65
N SER A 172 2.52 5.54 9.08
CA SER A 172 2.77 6.13 10.41
C SER A 172 1.55 6.15 11.32
N GLN A 173 0.36 6.42 10.76
CA GLN A 173 -0.85 6.64 11.52
C GLN A 173 -1.35 5.37 12.22
N TRP A 174 -1.04 4.19 11.65
CA TRP A 174 -1.34 2.90 12.27
C TRP A 174 -0.82 2.78 13.70
N TRP A 175 0.34 3.38 13.98
CA TRP A 175 1.00 3.32 15.27
C TRP A 175 0.34 4.23 16.33
N ASN A 176 -0.54 5.15 15.94
CA ASN A 176 -1.30 6.04 16.83
C ASN A 176 -2.64 5.41 17.26
N SER A 177 -2.53 4.31 18.01
CA SER A 177 -3.66 3.57 18.59
C SER A 177 -4.03 4.13 19.98
N PRO A 178 -5.32 4.10 20.38
CA PRO A 178 -5.74 4.44 21.75
C PRO A 178 -5.09 3.54 22.82
N TYR A 179 -4.59 2.36 22.43
CA TYR A 179 -3.87 1.44 23.33
C TYR A 179 -2.36 1.76 23.42
N GLY A 180 -1.88 2.79 22.73
CA GLY A 180 -0.50 3.27 22.75
C GLY A 180 0.52 2.16 22.54
N SER A 181 1.55 2.15 23.39
CA SER A 181 2.67 1.19 23.31
C SER A 181 2.23 -0.27 23.40
N LYS A 182 1.05 -0.58 23.98
CA LYS A 182 0.55 -1.96 23.99
C LYS A 182 0.24 -2.44 22.57
N MET A 183 -0.47 -1.64 21.76
CA MET A 183 -0.73 -1.99 20.36
C MET A 183 0.57 -2.10 19.57
N THR A 184 1.50 -1.15 19.76
CA THR A 184 2.81 -1.14 19.09
C THR A 184 3.56 -2.45 19.31
N ASN A 185 3.66 -2.91 20.57
CA ASN A 185 4.39 -4.13 20.90
C ASN A 185 3.72 -5.40 20.34
N TYR A 186 2.38 -5.48 20.37
CA TYR A 186 1.66 -6.61 19.78
C TYR A 186 1.80 -6.64 18.26
N PHE A 187 1.73 -5.48 17.61
CA PHE A 187 1.91 -5.41 16.17
C PHE A 187 3.36 -5.72 15.77
N LEU A 188 4.38 -5.18 16.44
CA LEU A 188 5.78 -5.57 16.22
C LEU A 188 6.00 -7.07 16.39
N ALA A 189 5.44 -7.68 17.44
CA ALA A 189 5.50 -9.13 17.63
C ALA A 189 4.81 -9.88 16.49
N ARG A 190 3.71 -9.35 15.96
CA ARG A 190 3.02 -9.92 14.78
C ARG A 190 3.89 -9.83 13.52
N LEU A 191 4.56 -8.70 13.29
CA LEU A 191 5.47 -8.51 12.16
C LEU A 191 6.63 -9.50 12.21
N ILE A 192 7.26 -9.65 13.39
CA ILE A 192 8.36 -10.62 13.62
C ILE A 192 7.87 -12.05 13.32
N LYS A 193 6.73 -12.46 13.88
CA LYS A 193 6.18 -13.82 13.66
C LYS A 193 5.72 -14.07 12.22
N ALA A 194 5.41 -13.02 11.48
CA ALA A 194 5.01 -13.11 10.07
C ALA A 194 6.21 -13.26 9.12
N ASN A 195 7.45 -13.15 9.61
CA ASN A 195 8.68 -13.13 8.83
C ASN A 195 8.59 -12.11 7.68
N LEU A 196 8.22 -10.88 8.05
CA LEU A 196 8.33 -9.71 7.19
C LEU A 196 9.76 -9.18 7.13
#